data_AF-A0A6S7EHG5-F1
#
_entry.id   AF-A0A6S7EHG5-F1
#
_cell.length_a   1.000
_cell.length_b   1.000
_cell.length_c   1.000
_cell.angle_alpha   90.00
_cell.angle_beta   90.00
_cell.angle_gamma   90.00
#
_symmetry.space_group_name_H-M   'P 1'
#
loop_
_entity.id
_entity.type
_entity.pdbx_description
1 polymer ?
#
loop_
_entity_poly.entity_id
_entity_poly.type
_entity_poly.pdbx_seq_one_letter_code
_entity_poly.pdbx_strand_id
1 'polypeptide(L)'
;MKTRIEKDTFGPIEVPEDHLWGAQTQRSLHFFAISTEKMPEPLVIAMARLKRAAAKVNADLGELDPKIADGIIRAADEVIAGKWPNEFPLSVWQTGSGTQSNMNMNEVLANRASELLGGVRGEERKVHPNDHVNRGQSSNDTFPTAMHVAAAVQVEHHLLPALKTLRATFAAKSAEFYDIVKIGRTHLQDATPLTLGQELSGYVAQLDLAEQQIRATLPGLHQLAIGGTAVGTGLNAHPQFSAKVSAELAHATETAFVSAPNKFQALASHEALLFAHGALKSLAAGLMKIANDVRWLSSGPRSGLGEISIPENEPGSSIMPGKVNPTQCEAITMLAAQVMGNDVAINIGGASGNFELNVYKPLVIHNFLQSVRLLTDGMASFDKHCAAGIQPNRERIAELVDRSLMLVTALNPHIGYDKAAQIAKKAHKEGLSLKESALALGYVTEAQFAEWVVPGSMTNAGK
;
A
#
# COMPACT_ATOMS: atom_id res chain seq x y z
N MET A 1 -8.95 39.70 -9.47
CA MET A 1 -7.90 38.81 -10.03
C MET A 1 -7.78 39.15 -11.51
N LYS A 2 -6.57 39.24 -12.06
CA LYS A 2 -6.42 39.40 -13.52
C LYS A 2 -6.69 38.05 -14.18
N THR A 3 -7.38 38.08 -15.32
CA THR A 3 -7.76 36.89 -16.09
C THR A 3 -7.29 37.05 -17.53
N ARG A 4 -7.08 35.92 -18.21
CA ARG A 4 -6.92 35.81 -19.66
C ARG A 4 -8.10 35.05 -20.24
N ILE A 5 -8.43 35.31 -21.50
CA ILE A 5 -9.44 34.56 -22.23
C ILE A 5 -8.74 33.39 -22.93
N GLU A 6 -9.18 32.17 -22.63
CA GLU A 6 -8.85 30.98 -23.42
C GLU A 6 -10.11 30.43 -24.08
N LYS A 7 -9.93 29.65 -25.15
CA LYS A 7 -11.04 29.08 -25.91
C LYS A 7 -10.90 27.57 -26.06
N ASP A 8 -12.01 26.87 -25.91
CA ASP A 8 -12.19 25.51 -26.38
C ASP A 8 -13.36 25.44 -27.36
N THR A 9 -13.79 24.23 -27.72
CA THR A 9 -14.90 24.02 -28.65
C THR A 9 -16.24 24.55 -28.14
N PHE A 10 -16.38 24.81 -26.82
CA PHE A 10 -17.58 25.39 -26.22
C PHE A 10 -17.53 26.92 -26.15
N GLY A 11 -16.46 27.55 -26.64
CA GLY A 11 -16.29 29.00 -26.69
C GLY A 11 -15.30 29.54 -25.65
N PRO A 12 -15.29 30.86 -25.43
CA PRO A 12 -14.34 31.50 -24.52
C PRO A 12 -14.66 31.21 -23.04
N ILE A 13 -13.63 31.27 -22.19
CA ILE A 13 -13.74 31.26 -20.72
C ILE A 13 -12.60 32.08 -20.11
N GLU A 14 -12.88 32.76 -18.99
CA GLU A 14 -11.87 33.49 -18.22
C GLU A 14 -11.06 32.53 -17.34
N VAL A 15 -9.74 32.57 -17.47
CA VAL A 15 -8.77 31.79 -16.68
C VAL A 15 -7.87 32.76 -15.92
N PRO A 16 -7.53 32.54 -14.63
CA PRO A 16 -6.59 33.41 -13.93
C PRO A 16 -5.24 33.50 -14.65
N GLU A 17 -4.68 34.70 -14.77
CA GLU A 17 -3.49 34.98 -15.59
C GLU A 17 -2.23 34.27 -15.04
N ASP A 18 -2.16 34.08 -13.73
CA ASP A 18 -1.04 33.47 -13.00
C ASP A 18 -0.95 31.94 -13.15
N HIS A 19 -2.03 31.28 -13.59
CA HIS A 19 -2.07 29.83 -13.78
C HIS A 19 -1.69 29.37 -15.19
N LEU A 20 -1.09 28.18 -15.27
CA LEU A 20 -0.65 27.53 -16.50
C LEU A 20 -1.76 26.71 -17.17
N TRP A 21 -2.79 26.26 -16.46
CA TRP A 21 -3.89 25.51 -17.07
C TRP A 21 -4.75 26.36 -17.98
N GLY A 22 -5.54 25.75 -18.88
CA GLY A 22 -6.32 26.44 -19.90
C GLY A 22 -7.83 26.30 -19.74
N ALA A 23 -8.55 26.47 -20.85
CA ALA A 23 -10.00 26.51 -20.88
C ALA A 23 -10.67 25.23 -20.31
N GLN A 24 -10.18 24.04 -20.65
CA GLN A 24 -10.83 22.79 -20.25
C GLN A 24 -10.66 22.51 -18.76
N THR A 25 -9.48 22.81 -18.21
CA THR A 25 -9.26 22.72 -16.75
C THR A 25 -10.17 23.69 -16.01
N GLN A 26 -10.27 24.94 -16.49
CA GLN A 26 -11.14 25.95 -15.89
C GLN A 26 -12.61 25.54 -15.91
N ARG A 27 -13.09 24.96 -17.02
CA ARG A 27 -14.46 24.40 -17.09
C ARG A 27 -14.63 23.23 -16.13
N SER A 28 -13.67 22.31 -16.08
CA SER A 28 -13.73 21.16 -15.19
C SER A 28 -13.84 21.58 -13.73
N LEU A 29 -13.11 22.62 -13.31
CA LEU A 29 -13.22 23.18 -11.96
C LEU A 29 -14.62 23.69 -11.63
N HIS A 30 -15.30 24.29 -12.60
CA HIS A 30 -16.65 24.81 -12.41
C HIS A 30 -17.69 23.68 -12.30
N PHE A 31 -17.64 22.70 -13.18
CA PHE A 31 -18.69 21.67 -13.29
C PHE A 31 -18.48 20.44 -12.41
N PHE A 32 -17.25 20.17 -11.98
CA PHE A 32 -16.90 19.01 -11.15
C PHE A 32 -16.38 19.44 -9.77
N ALA A 33 -17.07 20.43 -9.17
CA ALA A 33 -16.84 20.93 -7.82
C ALA A 33 -17.42 19.98 -6.75
N ILE A 34 -17.02 18.70 -6.81
CA ILE A 34 -17.50 17.64 -5.93
C ILE A 34 -16.38 17.28 -4.96
N SER A 35 -16.70 17.33 -3.65
CA SER A 35 -15.82 16.95 -2.54
C SER A 35 -14.45 17.68 -2.54
N THR A 36 -13.51 17.21 -1.73
CA THR A 36 -12.17 17.81 -1.54
C THR A 36 -11.05 16.99 -2.15
N GLU A 37 -11.29 15.73 -2.55
CA GLU A 37 -10.25 14.87 -3.10
C GLU A 37 -9.76 15.40 -4.45
N LYS A 38 -8.45 15.63 -4.54
CA LYS A 38 -7.75 15.99 -5.77
C LYS A 38 -7.10 14.78 -6.40
N MET A 39 -6.79 14.89 -7.70
CA MET A 39 -6.08 13.84 -8.39
C MET A 39 -4.74 13.54 -7.69
N PRO A 40 -4.40 12.27 -7.37
CA PRO A 40 -3.22 11.96 -6.58
C PRO A 40 -1.93 12.45 -7.24
N GLU A 41 -1.03 13.05 -6.46
CA GLU A 41 0.27 13.53 -6.93
C GLU A 41 1.08 12.46 -7.70
N PRO A 42 1.18 11.19 -7.25
CA PRO A 42 1.89 10.17 -8.03
C PRO A 42 1.31 9.95 -9.44
N LEU A 43 0.00 10.16 -9.62
CA LEU A 43 -0.63 10.09 -10.94
C LEU A 43 -0.26 11.31 -11.80
N VAL A 44 -0.23 12.51 -11.21
CA VAL A 44 0.20 13.74 -11.90
C VAL A 44 1.64 13.60 -12.39
N ILE A 45 2.55 13.10 -11.54
CA ILE A 45 3.94 12.84 -11.91
C ILE A 45 4.02 11.78 -13.02
N ALA A 46 3.23 10.70 -12.93
CA ALA A 46 3.17 9.66 -13.96
C ALA A 46 2.67 10.20 -15.32
N MET A 47 1.66 11.08 -15.31
CA MET A 47 1.21 11.77 -16.52
C MET A 47 2.31 12.65 -17.12
N ALA A 48 3.03 13.42 -16.30
CA ALA A 48 4.15 14.25 -16.77
C ALA A 48 5.28 13.39 -17.40
N ARG A 49 5.66 12.28 -16.74
CA ARG A 49 6.62 11.30 -17.30
C ARG A 49 6.16 10.72 -18.64
N LEU A 50 4.88 10.39 -18.76
CA LEU A 50 4.29 9.92 -20.01
C LEU A 50 4.38 10.98 -21.11
N LYS A 51 4.01 12.24 -20.84
CA LYS A 51 4.09 13.32 -21.83
C LYS A 51 5.52 13.61 -22.26
N ARG A 52 6.46 13.58 -21.32
CA ARG A 52 7.90 13.68 -21.59
C ARG A 52 8.37 12.57 -22.54
N ALA A 53 8.04 11.32 -22.24
CA ALA A 53 8.40 10.17 -23.07
C ALA A 53 7.75 10.24 -24.47
N ALA A 54 6.48 10.60 -24.54
CA ALA A 54 5.75 10.74 -25.81
C ALA A 54 6.35 11.85 -26.69
N ALA A 55 6.70 13.00 -26.12
CA ALA A 55 7.32 14.11 -26.86
C ALA A 55 8.68 13.69 -27.46
N LYS A 56 9.53 13.04 -26.66
CA LYS A 56 10.82 12.50 -27.11
C LYS A 56 10.62 11.49 -28.25
N VAL A 57 9.76 10.49 -28.04
CA VAL A 57 9.53 9.43 -29.04
C VAL A 57 8.92 9.99 -30.33
N ASN A 58 8.00 10.94 -30.25
CA ASN A 58 7.44 11.56 -31.45
C ASN A 58 8.52 12.36 -32.21
N ALA A 59 9.44 13.04 -31.52
CA ALA A 59 10.57 13.71 -32.19
C ALA A 59 11.51 12.70 -32.87
N ASP A 60 11.86 11.62 -32.17
CA ASP A 60 12.71 10.54 -32.71
C ASP A 60 12.07 9.85 -33.93
N LEU A 61 10.73 9.83 -34.00
CA LEU A 61 9.96 9.27 -35.11
C LEU A 61 9.64 10.29 -36.22
N GLY A 62 10.01 11.56 -36.06
CA GLY A 62 9.70 12.64 -37.01
C GLY A 62 8.23 13.10 -37.00
N GLU A 63 7.45 12.70 -35.99
CA GLU A 63 6.03 13.07 -35.81
C GLU A 63 5.84 14.41 -35.08
N LEU A 64 6.91 14.97 -34.49
CA LEU A 64 6.89 16.23 -33.76
C LEU A 64 8.18 17.03 -34.03
N ASP A 65 8.04 18.34 -34.23
CA ASP A 65 9.19 19.25 -34.38
C ASP A 65 10.12 19.16 -33.16
N PRO A 66 11.45 18.97 -33.33
CA PRO A 66 12.37 18.79 -32.22
C PRO A 66 12.42 19.95 -31.22
N LYS A 67 12.19 21.20 -31.66
CA LYS A 67 12.16 22.37 -30.75
C LYS A 67 10.90 22.38 -29.90
N ILE A 68 9.76 22.01 -30.50
CA ILE A 68 8.50 21.85 -29.76
C ILE A 68 8.64 20.70 -28.75
N ALA A 69 9.24 19.58 -29.15
CA ALA A 69 9.50 18.45 -28.26
C ALA A 69 10.41 18.84 -27.08
N ASP A 70 11.51 19.57 -27.32
CA ASP A 70 12.39 20.08 -26.26
C ASP A 70 11.63 20.94 -25.24
N GLY A 71 10.79 21.87 -25.71
CA GLY A 71 9.96 22.69 -24.85
C GLY A 71 9.03 21.87 -23.96
N ILE A 72 8.38 20.84 -24.51
CA ILE A 72 7.48 19.94 -23.76
C ILE A 72 8.25 19.10 -22.76
N ILE A 73 9.40 18.54 -23.15
CA ILE A 73 10.26 17.75 -22.26
C ILE A 73 10.70 18.58 -21.06
N ARG A 74 11.19 19.80 -21.29
CA ARG A 74 11.62 20.71 -20.22
C ARG A 74 10.47 21.13 -19.31
N ALA A 75 9.28 21.41 -19.87
CA ALA A 75 8.10 21.70 -19.06
C ALA A 75 7.67 20.49 -18.21
N ALA A 76 7.72 19.28 -18.76
CA ALA A 76 7.41 18.07 -18.03
C ALA A 76 8.44 17.77 -16.93
N ASP A 77 9.72 18.03 -17.18
CA ASP A 77 10.78 17.94 -16.16
C ASP A 77 10.53 18.89 -14.99
N GLU A 78 10.02 20.11 -15.23
CA GLU A 78 9.63 21.02 -14.15
C GLU A 78 8.47 20.49 -13.30
N VAL A 79 7.48 19.84 -13.92
CA VAL A 79 6.36 19.20 -13.21
C VAL A 79 6.85 18.01 -12.40
N ILE A 80 7.70 17.15 -12.98
CA ILE A 80 8.29 15.99 -12.29
C ILE A 80 9.14 16.44 -11.10
N ALA A 81 9.82 17.58 -11.20
CA ALA A 81 10.60 18.19 -10.13
C ALA A 81 9.75 18.95 -9.07
N GLY A 82 8.41 18.94 -9.19
CA GLY A 82 7.51 19.54 -8.21
C GLY A 82 7.42 21.06 -8.26
N LYS A 83 7.81 21.73 -9.35
CA LYS A 83 7.79 23.21 -9.44
C LYS A 83 6.38 23.82 -9.54
N TRP A 84 5.39 23.03 -9.95
CA TRP A 84 4.03 23.52 -10.29
C TRP A 84 2.92 22.77 -9.53
N PRO A 85 2.96 22.70 -8.18
CA PRO A 85 2.02 21.86 -7.41
C PRO A 85 0.57 22.34 -7.48
N ASN A 86 0.36 23.65 -7.68
CA ASN A 86 -0.98 24.26 -7.71
C ASN A 86 -1.65 24.20 -9.09
N GLU A 87 -0.97 23.68 -10.12
CA GLU A 87 -1.44 23.70 -11.50
C GLU A 87 -2.31 22.49 -11.87
N PHE A 88 -2.53 21.58 -10.92
CA PHE A 88 -3.34 20.38 -11.09
C PHE A 88 -4.52 20.32 -10.12
N PRO A 89 -5.47 21.28 -10.18
CA PRO A 89 -6.47 21.49 -9.14
C PRO A 89 -7.70 20.58 -9.26
N LEU A 90 -7.71 19.64 -10.21
CA LEU A 90 -8.90 18.88 -10.56
C LEU A 90 -9.29 17.81 -9.52
N SER A 91 -10.59 17.62 -9.36
CA SER A 91 -11.17 16.62 -8.46
C SER A 91 -10.95 15.21 -9.00
N VAL A 92 -10.89 14.22 -8.11
CA VAL A 92 -11.01 12.80 -8.48
C VAL A 92 -12.35 12.55 -9.16
N TRP A 93 -13.39 13.24 -8.72
CA TRP A 93 -14.79 13.08 -9.13
C TRP A 93 -15.08 13.86 -10.41
N GLN A 94 -14.39 13.45 -11.47
CA GLN A 94 -14.41 14.10 -12.77
C GLN A 94 -14.92 13.11 -13.84
N THR A 95 -14.73 13.43 -15.13
CA THR A 95 -15.00 12.46 -16.21
C THR A 95 -14.30 11.12 -15.96
N GLY A 96 -15.05 10.03 -16.11
CA GLY A 96 -14.64 8.69 -15.73
C GLY A 96 -13.46 8.10 -16.53
N SER A 97 -13.16 8.66 -17.70
CA SER A 97 -11.97 8.31 -18.49
C SER A 97 -10.69 8.98 -17.99
N GLY A 98 -10.81 10.02 -17.16
CA GLY A 98 -9.69 10.88 -16.78
C GLY A 98 -9.30 11.94 -17.80
N THR A 99 -10.13 12.17 -18.84
CA THR A 99 -9.87 13.15 -19.91
C THR A 99 -9.54 14.55 -19.39
N GLN A 100 -10.24 15.02 -18.36
CA GLN A 100 -10.00 16.37 -17.82
C GLN A 100 -8.60 16.50 -17.20
N SER A 101 -8.11 15.48 -16.48
CA SER A 101 -6.72 15.50 -16.00
C SER A 101 -5.69 15.34 -17.11
N ASN A 102 -5.96 14.53 -18.14
CA ASN A 102 -5.10 14.46 -19.33
C ASN A 102 -5.00 15.83 -20.02
N MET A 103 -6.14 16.53 -20.19
CA MET A 103 -6.16 17.88 -20.78
C MET A 103 -5.54 18.93 -19.86
N ASN A 104 -5.71 18.83 -18.54
CA ASN A 104 -5.02 19.71 -17.59
C ASN A 104 -3.51 19.58 -17.71
N MET A 105 -2.97 18.36 -17.79
CA MET A 105 -1.55 18.15 -18.08
C MET A 105 -1.16 18.73 -19.43
N ASN A 106 -1.95 18.49 -20.49
CA ASN A 106 -1.67 19.02 -21.82
C ASN A 106 -1.62 20.55 -21.85
N GLU A 107 -2.59 21.23 -21.21
CA GLU A 107 -2.68 22.69 -21.15
C GLU A 107 -1.52 23.30 -20.36
N VAL A 108 -1.21 22.75 -19.18
CA VAL A 108 -0.09 23.21 -18.35
C VAL A 108 1.23 23.09 -19.11
N LEU A 109 1.50 21.93 -19.73
CA LEU A 109 2.72 21.72 -20.51
C LEU A 109 2.75 22.59 -21.77
N ALA A 110 1.63 22.78 -22.46
CA ALA A 110 1.55 23.61 -23.66
C ALA A 110 1.86 25.09 -23.36
N ASN A 111 1.23 25.65 -22.34
CA ASN A 111 1.49 27.03 -21.91
C ASN A 111 2.94 27.18 -21.42
N ARG A 112 3.41 26.24 -20.58
CA ARG A 112 4.78 26.33 -20.05
C ARG A 112 5.86 26.14 -21.11
N ALA A 113 5.71 25.16 -22.00
CA ALA A 113 6.61 24.96 -23.12
C ALA A 113 6.64 26.18 -24.05
N SER A 114 5.50 26.84 -24.25
CA SER A 114 5.43 28.06 -25.05
C SER A 114 6.25 29.19 -24.43
N GLU A 115 6.14 29.42 -23.11
CA GLU A 115 6.98 30.39 -22.40
C GLU A 115 8.47 30.06 -22.52
N LEU A 116 8.85 28.79 -22.35
CA LEU A 116 10.25 28.32 -22.46
C LEU A 116 10.83 28.53 -23.87
N LEU A 117 9.96 28.59 -24.88
CA LEU A 117 10.31 28.87 -26.28
C LEU A 117 10.14 30.36 -26.64
N GLY A 118 9.97 31.25 -25.65
CA GLY A 118 9.80 32.69 -25.84
C GLY A 118 8.47 33.08 -26.49
N GLY A 119 7.41 32.30 -26.25
CA GLY A 119 6.02 32.63 -26.57
C GLY A 119 5.23 33.06 -25.33
N VAL A 120 3.91 33.09 -25.46
CA VAL A 120 2.97 33.50 -24.40
C VAL A 120 2.03 32.37 -24.00
N ARG A 121 1.29 32.54 -22.90
CA ARG A 121 0.17 31.66 -22.51
C ARG A 121 -1.09 32.01 -23.33
N GLY A 122 -2.04 31.08 -23.38
CA GLY A 122 -3.35 31.31 -24.00
C GLY A 122 -3.37 30.97 -25.50
N GLU A 123 -4.24 31.63 -26.26
CA GLU A 123 -4.51 31.26 -27.67
C GLU A 123 -3.29 31.47 -28.60
N GLU A 124 -2.40 32.41 -28.28
CA GLU A 124 -1.19 32.70 -29.07
C GLU A 124 0.03 31.82 -28.68
N ARG A 125 -0.19 30.79 -27.86
CA ARG A 125 0.86 29.84 -27.44
C ARG A 125 1.49 29.15 -28.65
N LYS A 126 2.80 28.93 -28.59
CA LYS A 126 3.59 28.25 -29.65
C LYS A 126 3.35 26.73 -29.68
N VAL A 127 2.95 26.15 -28.55
CA VAL A 127 2.73 24.71 -28.39
C VAL A 127 1.24 24.44 -28.21
N HIS A 128 0.64 23.65 -29.10
CA HIS A 128 -0.78 23.29 -28.99
C HIS A 128 -0.99 22.09 -28.06
N PRO A 129 -1.94 22.13 -27.10
CA PRO A 129 -2.15 21.05 -26.14
C PRO A 129 -2.58 19.74 -26.80
N ASN A 130 -3.35 19.78 -27.90
CA ASN A 130 -3.80 18.57 -28.59
C ASN A 130 -2.78 18.11 -29.64
N ASP A 131 -2.45 19.00 -30.57
CA ASP A 131 -1.68 18.66 -31.78
C ASP A 131 -0.21 18.38 -31.48
N HIS A 132 0.34 18.95 -30.39
CA HIS A 132 1.74 18.76 -29.99
C HIS A 132 1.86 17.92 -28.71
N VAL A 133 1.28 18.36 -27.59
CA VAL A 133 1.46 17.65 -26.30
C VAL A 133 0.73 16.30 -26.29
N ASN A 134 -0.44 16.22 -26.93
CA ASN A 134 -1.25 15.01 -27.04
C ASN A 134 -1.09 14.31 -28.42
N ARG A 135 -0.04 14.60 -29.17
CA ARG A 135 0.25 13.98 -30.48
C ARG A 135 0.36 12.46 -30.33
N GLY A 136 -0.40 11.72 -31.14
CA GLY A 136 -0.41 10.25 -31.16
C GLY A 136 -1.06 9.59 -29.93
N GLN A 137 -1.81 10.35 -29.14
CA GLN A 137 -2.35 9.94 -27.84
C GLN A 137 -3.87 10.16 -27.75
N SER A 138 -4.53 9.45 -26.85
CA SER A 138 -5.90 9.69 -26.40
C SER A 138 -5.95 9.67 -24.88
N SER A 139 -6.86 10.42 -24.26
CA SER A 139 -7.10 10.26 -22.83
C SER A 139 -7.38 8.80 -22.44
N ASN A 140 -8.00 8.05 -23.35
CA ASN A 140 -8.38 6.66 -23.13
C ASN A 140 -7.16 5.75 -22.95
N ASP A 141 -6.03 6.03 -23.61
CA ASP A 141 -4.80 5.23 -23.48
C ASP A 141 -3.71 5.91 -22.64
N THR A 142 -3.76 7.23 -22.45
CA THR A 142 -2.80 7.95 -21.59
C THR A 142 -3.13 7.82 -20.11
N PHE A 143 -4.40 7.98 -19.71
CA PHE A 143 -4.79 7.90 -18.31
C PHE A 143 -4.52 6.50 -17.71
N PRO A 144 -4.94 5.38 -18.31
CA PRO A 144 -4.59 4.06 -17.78
C PRO A 144 -3.10 3.75 -17.84
N THR A 145 -2.36 4.29 -18.80
CA THR A 145 -0.88 4.21 -18.78
C THR A 145 -0.32 4.91 -17.55
N ALA A 146 -0.77 6.13 -17.24
CA ALA A 146 -0.33 6.85 -16.06
C ALA A 146 -0.76 6.14 -14.75
N MET A 147 -1.94 5.51 -14.71
CA MET A 147 -2.39 4.70 -13.58
C MET A 147 -1.40 3.56 -13.29
N HIS A 148 -1.02 2.80 -14.32
CA HIS A 148 -0.09 1.68 -14.20
C HIS A 148 1.32 2.16 -13.83
N VAL A 149 1.79 3.25 -14.43
CA VAL A 149 3.09 3.85 -14.10
C VAL A 149 3.13 4.30 -12.64
N ALA A 150 2.11 5.02 -12.17
CA ALA A 150 2.02 5.45 -10.78
C ALA A 150 1.94 4.25 -9.83
N ALA A 151 1.09 3.26 -10.13
CA ALA A 151 0.90 2.07 -9.30
C ALA A 151 2.18 1.26 -9.15
N ALA A 152 2.83 0.89 -10.27
CA ALA A 152 4.03 0.07 -10.24
C ALA A 152 5.19 0.78 -9.51
N VAL A 153 5.43 2.07 -9.82
CA VAL A 153 6.50 2.84 -9.14
C VAL A 153 6.23 2.97 -7.64
N GLN A 154 4.99 3.24 -7.23
CA GLN A 154 4.65 3.36 -5.80
C GLN A 154 4.79 2.01 -5.07
N VAL A 155 4.42 0.91 -5.71
CA VAL A 155 4.59 -0.43 -5.13
C VAL A 155 6.08 -0.81 -5.02
N GLU A 156 6.85 -0.64 -6.10
CA GLU A 156 8.23 -1.10 -6.15
C GLU A 156 9.18 -0.24 -5.33
N HIS A 157 9.03 1.09 -5.37
CA HIS A 157 10.01 2.01 -4.81
C HIS A 157 9.65 2.50 -3.40
N HIS A 158 8.42 2.26 -2.94
CA HIS A 158 7.97 2.73 -1.62
C HIS A 158 7.41 1.60 -0.76
N LEU A 159 6.39 0.88 -1.25
CA LEU A 159 5.72 -0.15 -0.46
C LEU A 159 6.62 -1.35 -0.16
N LEU A 160 7.24 -1.95 -1.19
CA LEU A 160 8.10 -3.13 -1.01
C LEU A 160 9.32 -2.84 -0.09
N PRO A 161 10.01 -1.68 -0.20
CA PRO A 161 11.02 -1.29 0.77
C PRO A 161 10.51 -1.16 2.20
N ALA A 162 9.35 -0.53 2.42
CA ALA A 162 8.78 -0.39 3.76
C ALA A 162 8.41 -1.75 4.38
N LEU A 163 7.82 -2.64 3.57
CA LEU A 163 7.53 -4.02 3.96
C LEU A 163 8.80 -4.77 4.36
N LYS A 164 9.86 -4.67 3.55
CA LYS A 164 11.16 -5.31 3.80
C LYS A 164 11.78 -4.83 5.12
N THR A 165 11.71 -3.53 5.41
CA THR A 165 12.22 -2.96 6.66
C THR A 165 11.48 -3.51 7.87
N LEU A 166 10.14 -3.44 7.88
CA LEU A 166 9.34 -3.96 9.00
C LEU A 166 9.56 -5.48 9.20
N ARG A 167 9.63 -6.23 8.10
CA ARG A 167 9.94 -7.66 8.13
C ARG A 167 11.31 -7.92 8.76
N ALA A 168 12.33 -7.14 8.40
CA ALA A 168 13.67 -7.29 8.96
C ALA A 168 13.70 -7.01 10.47
N THR A 169 12.97 -6.00 10.94
CA THR A 169 12.81 -5.71 12.37
C THR A 169 12.19 -6.88 13.12
N PHE A 170 11.08 -7.45 12.62
CA PHE A 170 10.47 -8.61 13.26
C PHE A 170 11.35 -9.86 13.20
N ALA A 171 12.12 -10.05 12.13
CA ALA A 171 13.08 -11.16 12.04
C ALA A 171 14.20 -11.01 13.08
N ALA A 172 14.74 -9.80 13.27
CA ALA A 172 15.74 -9.53 14.30
C ALA A 172 15.17 -9.77 15.71
N LYS A 173 13.95 -9.29 15.99
CA LYS A 173 13.25 -9.52 17.27
C LYS A 173 12.92 -11.00 17.49
N SER A 174 12.53 -11.71 16.44
CA SER A 174 12.28 -13.16 16.49
C SER A 174 13.54 -13.93 16.89
N ALA A 175 14.70 -13.56 16.34
CA ALA A 175 15.99 -14.14 16.73
C ALA A 175 16.41 -13.74 18.16
N GLU A 176 16.24 -12.46 18.52
CA GLU A 176 16.56 -11.90 19.84
C GLU A 176 15.77 -12.59 20.97
N PHE A 177 14.51 -12.96 20.71
CA PHE A 177 13.59 -13.53 21.70
C PHE A 177 13.37 -15.03 21.55
N TYR A 178 14.23 -15.72 20.79
CA TYR A 178 14.04 -17.12 20.45
C TYR A 178 14.12 -18.05 21.67
N ASP A 179 14.83 -17.66 22.74
CA ASP A 179 14.99 -18.42 23.99
C ASP A 179 13.87 -18.17 25.02
N ILE A 180 12.99 -17.19 24.78
CA ILE A 180 11.99 -16.76 25.76
C ILE A 180 10.75 -17.64 25.66
N VAL A 181 10.64 -18.65 26.50
CA VAL A 181 9.44 -19.51 26.58
C VAL A 181 8.27 -18.72 27.16
N LYS A 182 7.14 -18.71 26.45
CA LYS A 182 5.87 -18.11 26.86
C LYS A 182 4.72 -19.10 26.72
N ILE A 183 3.56 -18.75 27.26
CA ILE A 183 2.35 -19.55 27.07
C ILE A 183 1.66 -19.20 25.76
N GLY A 184 1.34 -20.22 24.96
CA GLY A 184 0.50 -20.05 23.78
C GLY A 184 -0.94 -19.75 24.18
N ARG A 185 -1.69 -19.11 23.27
CA ARG A 185 -3.14 -18.94 23.44
C ARG A 185 -3.88 -19.31 22.17
N THR A 186 -4.83 -20.21 22.31
CA THR A 186 -5.78 -20.60 21.26
C THR A 186 -7.18 -20.38 21.78
N HIS A 187 -8.07 -19.75 21.01
CA HIS A 187 -9.40 -19.33 21.49
C HIS A 187 -9.34 -18.40 22.72
N LEU A 188 -8.24 -17.64 22.86
CA LEU A 188 -7.91 -16.80 24.02
C LEU A 188 -7.73 -17.55 25.36
N GLN A 189 -7.74 -18.88 25.34
CA GLN A 189 -7.45 -19.73 26.50
C GLN A 189 -5.96 -20.09 26.52
N ASP A 190 -5.42 -20.36 27.72
CA ASP A 190 -4.08 -20.91 27.87
C ASP A 190 -3.93 -22.19 27.03
N ALA A 191 -2.80 -22.33 26.34
CA ALA A 191 -2.44 -23.47 25.52
C ALA A 191 -1.03 -23.99 25.90
N THR A 192 -0.40 -24.80 25.05
CA THR A 192 0.96 -25.28 25.29
C THR A 192 2.01 -24.17 25.11
N PRO A 193 3.22 -24.31 25.69
CA PRO A 193 4.30 -23.34 25.50
C PRO A 193 4.80 -23.24 24.05
N LEU A 194 5.26 -22.05 23.68
CA LEU A 194 6.09 -21.74 22.52
C LEU A 194 7.09 -20.65 22.93
N THR A 195 8.09 -20.33 22.11
CA THR A 195 8.95 -19.19 22.38
C THR A 195 8.38 -17.89 21.79
N LEU A 196 8.69 -16.75 22.39
CA LEU A 196 8.31 -15.44 21.83
C LEU A 196 8.92 -15.27 20.44
N GLY A 197 10.14 -15.77 20.22
CA GLY A 197 10.74 -15.80 18.89
C GLY A 197 9.96 -16.63 17.89
N GLN A 198 9.43 -17.81 18.26
CA GLN A 198 8.54 -18.60 17.42
C GLN A 198 7.25 -17.84 17.06
N GLU A 199 6.63 -17.14 18.02
CA GLU A 199 5.45 -16.31 17.77
C GLU A 199 5.75 -15.21 16.74
N LEU A 200 6.83 -14.46 16.93
CA LEU A 200 7.26 -13.40 16.00
C LEU A 200 7.66 -13.95 14.63
N SER A 201 8.17 -15.19 14.55
CA SER A 201 8.48 -15.85 13.27
C SER A 201 7.22 -16.04 12.40
N GLY A 202 6.05 -16.21 13.04
CA GLY A 202 4.77 -16.23 12.33
C GLY A 202 4.47 -14.88 11.65
N TYR A 203 4.81 -13.76 12.30
CA TYR A 203 4.62 -12.42 11.71
C TYR A 203 5.55 -12.23 10.51
N VAL A 204 6.81 -12.66 10.64
CA VAL A 204 7.78 -12.65 9.54
C VAL A 204 7.26 -13.45 8.35
N ALA A 205 6.75 -14.67 8.57
CA ALA A 205 6.21 -15.50 7.51
C ALA A 205 4.97 -14.87 6.83
N GLN A 206 4.11 -14.17 7.58
CA GLN A 206 2.98 -13.43 7.00
C GLN A 206 3.45 -12.29 6.08
N LEU A 207 4.51 -11.57 6.48
CA LEU A 207 5.08 -10.48 5.67
C LEU A 207 5.83 -11.01 4.44
N ASP A 208 6.56 -12.13 4.57
CA ASP A 208 7.23 -12.80 3.45
C ASP A 208 6.20 -13.28 2.40
N LEU A 209 5.09 -13.89 2.84
CA LEU A 209 3.99 -14.28 1.95
C LEU A 209 3.36 -13.08 1.25
N ALA A 210 3.14 -11.98 1.98
CA ALA A 210 2.60 -10.76 1.40
C ALA A 210 3.54 -10.16 0.33
N GLU A 211 4.85 -10.15 0.58
CA GLU A 211 5.84 -9.72 -0.40
C GLU A 211 5.77 -10.56 -1.69
N GLN A 212 5.72 -11.89 -1.55
CA GLN A 212 5.58 -12.81 -2.68
C GLN A 212 4.31 -12.52 -3.50
N GLN A 213 3.17 -12.34 -2.81
CA GLN A 213 1.89 -12.05 -3.46
C GLN A 213 1.92 -10.71 -4.22
N ILE A 214 2.49 -9.67 -3.63
CA ILE A 214 2.62 -8.35 -4.27
C ILE A 214 3.53 -8.45 -5.50
N ARG A 215 4.69 -9.10 -5.39
CA ARG A 215 5.62 -9.28 -6.52
C ARG A 215 4.98 -10.04 -7.69
N ALA A 216 4.13 -11.01 -7.41
CA ALA A 216 3.40 -11.76 -8.44
C ALA A 216 2.43 -10.89 -9.26
N THR A 217 2.07 -9.70 -8.78
CA THR A 217 1.14 -8.77 -9.46
C THR A 217 1.85 -7.83 -10.44
N LEU A 218 3.16 -7.61 -10.26
CA LEU A 218 3.95 -6.64 -11.01
C LEU A 218 3.92 -6.84 -12.53
N PRO A 219 4.01 -8.07 -13.08
CA PRO A 219 3.98 -8.25 -14.53
C PRO A 219 2.70 -7.71 -15.19
N GLY A 220 1.56 -7.73 -14.49
CA GLY A 220 0.31 -7.13 -14.96
C GLY A 220 0.32 -5.61 -14.90
N LEU A 221 0.89 -5.04 -13.82
CA LEU A 221 1.04 -3.59 -13.68
C LEU A 221 2.02 -3.00 -14.70
N HIS A 222 3.01 -3.77 -15.16
CA HIS A 222 3.99 -3.34 -16.14
C HIS A 222 3.44 -3.17 -17.57
N GLN A 223 2.25 -3.68 -17.87
CA GLN A 223 1.66 -3.60 -19.20
C GLN A 223 0.93 -2.28 -19.41
N LEU A 224 1.39 -1.48 -20.38
CA LEU A 224 0.91 -0.13 -20.63
C LEU A 224 -0.06 -0.05 -21.83
N ALA A 225 -1.12 0.74 -21.66
CA ALA A 225 -2.16 0.95 -22.66
C ALA A 225 -1.72 1.86 -23.83
N ILE A 226 -0.66 2.65 -23.64
CA ILE A 226 -0.22 3.68 -24.60
C ILE A 226 -0.06 3.15 -26.03
N GLY A 227 -0.56 3.91 -27.00
CA GLY A 227 -0.65 3.52 -28.41
C GLY A 227 -1.93 2.76 -28.76
N GLY A 228 -2.82 2.50 -27.79
CA GLY A 228 -4.18 2.03 -28.05
C GLY A 228 -5.10 3.12 -28.62
N THR A 229 -4.78 4.39 -28.37
CA THR A 229 -5.52 5.58 -28.79
C THR A 229 -6.99 5.54 -28.32
N ALA A 230 -7.96 5.83 -29.18
CA ALA A 230 -9.35 5.99 -28.78
C ALA A 230 -10.02 4.70 -28.28
N VAL A 231 -9.85 3.59 -29.03
CA VAL A 231 -10.61 2.34 -28.81
C VAL A 231 -9.73 1.07 -28.88
N GLY A 232 -8.40 1.22 -28.94
CA GLY A 232 -7.46 0.11 -28.92
C GLY A 232 -6.81 -0.22 -30.27
N THR A 233 -7.26 0.40 -31.36
CA THR A 233 -6.77 0.13 -32.72
C THR A 233 -5.44 0.82 -33.05
N GLY A 234 -5.03 1.82 -32.26
CA GLY A 234 -3.86 2.64 -32.56
C GLY A 234 -4.05 3.66 -33.69
N LEU A 235 -5.30 3.99 -34.06
CA LEU A 235 -5.60 5.00 -35.07
C LEU A 235 -4.93 6.35 -34.71
N ASN A 236 -4.21 6.93 -35.67
CA ASN A 236 -3.43 8.17 -35.52
C ASN A 236 -2.17 8.07 -34.64
N ALA A 237 -1.74 6.87 -34.23
CA ALA A 237 -0.43 6.65 -33.62
C ALA A 237 0.55 6.01 -34.62
N HIS A 238 1.83 6.40 -34.55
CA HIS A 238 2.87 5.74 -35.34
C HIS A 238 3.02 4.27 -34.90
N PRO A 239 3.24 3.29 -35.81
CA PRO A 239 3.29 1.87 -35.46
C PRO A 239 4.33 1.51 -34.38
N GLN A 240 5.42 2.27 -34.29
CA GLN A 240 6.48 2.08 -33.28
C GLN A 240 6.26 2.88 -31.98
N PHE A 241 5.24 3.74 -31.91
CA PHE A 241 5.03 4.67 -30.80
C PHE A 241 4.87 3.93 -29.47
N SER A 242 3.99 2.93 -29.44
CA SER A 242 3.66 2.17 -28.23
C SER A 242 4.90 1.53 -27.57
N ALA A 243 5.66 0.76 -28.35
CA ALA A 243 6.84 0.06 -27.83
C ALA A 243 7.95 1.02 -27.40
N LYS A 244 8.19 2.10 -28.15
CA LYS A 244 9.22 3.10 -27.83
C LYS A 244 8.87 3.92 -26.58
N VAL A 245 7.60 4.33 -26.40
CA VAL A 245 7.18 5.06 -25.20
C VAL A 245 7.24 4.18 -23.96
N SER A 246 6.81 2.91 -24.05
CA SER A 246 6.95 1.96 -22.93
C SER A 246 8.42 1.77 -22.54
N ALA A 247 9.33 1.64 -23.51
CA ALA A 247 10.77 1.49 -23.24
C ALA A 247 11.39 2.75 -22.61
N GLU A 248 10.99 3.94 -23.07
CA GLU A 248 11.45 5.20 -22.48
C GLU A 248 10.98 5.34 -21.03
N LEU A 249 9.72 5.00 -20.75
CA LEU A 249 9.19 4.99 -19.39
C LEU A 249 9.91 3.97 -18.51
N ALA A 250 10.15 2.76 -19.03
CA ALA A 250 10.88 1.71 -18.31
C ALA A 250 12.27 2.18 -17.89
N HIS A 251 13.02 2.78 -18.82
CA HIS A 251 14.33 3.35 -18.54
C HIS A 251 14.26 4.49 -17.53
N ALA A 252 13.33 5.43 -17.70
CA ALA A 252 13.24 6.63 -16.85
C ALA A 252 12.78 6.34 -15.41
N THR A 253 12.09 5.22 -15.17
CA THR A 253 11.60 4.86 -13.84
C THR A 253 12.28 3.64 -13.24
N GLU A 254 13.22 3.00 -13.94
CA GLU A 254 13.85 1.73 -13.52
C GLU A 254 12.82 0.60 -13.27
N THR A 255 11.71 0.62 -14.01
CA THR A 255 10.60 -0.34 -13.90
C THR A 255 10.46 -1.12 -15.21
N ALA A 256 10.09 -2.39 -15.19
CA ALA A 256 10.05 -3.25 -16.37
C ALA A 256 8.82 -3.03 -17.29
N PHE A 257 8.45 -1.78 -17.58
CA PHE A 257 7.29 -1.46 -18.39
C PHE A 257 7.39 -2.01 -19.83
N VAL A 258 6.27 -2.53 -20.32
CA VAL A 258 6.12 -3.05 -21.67
C VAL A 258 4.80 -2.58 -22.28
N SER A 259 4.70 -2.64 -23.60
CA SER A 259 3.43 -2.39 -24.28
C SER A 259 2.45 -3.54 -24.01
N ALA A 260 1.23 -3.24 -23.57
CA ALA A 260 0.20 -4.27 -23.35
C ALA A 260 -0.07 -5.08 -24.64
N PRO A 261 -0.10 -6.43 -24.56
CA PRO A 261 -0.28 -7.27 -25.74
C PRO A 261 -1.66 -7.13 -26.38
N ASN A 262 -2.68 -6.76 -25.60
CA ASN A 262 -4.02 -6.48 -26.08
C ASN A 262 -4.47 -5.09 -25.61
N LYS A 263 -4.61 -4.16 -26.55
CA LYS A 263 -5.00 -2.78 -26.26
C LYS A 263 -6.48 -2.63 -25.94
N PHE A 264 -7.35 -3.45 -26.52
CA PHE A 264 -8.78 -3.42 -26.20
C PHE A 264 -9.02 -3.73 -24.73
N GLN A 265 -8.40 -4.79 -24.21
CA GLN A 265 -8.46 -5.14 -22.78
C GLN A 265 -7.88 -4.03 -21.90
N ALA A 266 -6.71 -3.49 -22.25
CA ALA A 266 -6.06 -2.43 -21.46
C ALA A 266 -6.88 -1.12 -21.33
N LEU A 267 -7.84 -0.89 -22.24
CA LEU A 267 -8.75 0.26 -22.20
C LEU A 267 -10.09 -0.09 -21.53
N ALA A 268 -10.64 -1.25 -21.87
CA ALA A 268 -11.96 -1.70 -21.47
C ALA A 268 -12.03 -2.20 -20.02
N SER A 269 -10.90 -2.59 -19.41
CA SER A 269 -10.87 -3.15 -18.06
C SER A 269 -9.54 -2.90 -17.31
N HIS A 270 -9.53 -3.20 -16.01
CA HIS A 270 -8.43 -2.88 -15.08
C HIS A 270 -8.08 -4.03 -14.12
N GLU A 271 -8.19 -5.29 -14.57
CA GLU A 271 -7.99 -6.49 -13.74
C GLU A 271 -6.61 -6.53 -13.08
N ALA A 272 -5.57 -6.02 -13.75
CA ALA A 272 -4.23 -5.95 -13.17
C ALA A 272 -4.19 -5.11 -11.88
N LEU A 273 -4.91 -3.98 -11.85
CA LEU A 273 -5.02 -3.13 -10.67
C LEU A 273 -5.89 -3.77 -9.58
N LEU A 274 -6.98 -4.45 -9.97
CA LEU A 274 -7.83 -5.19 -9.04
C LEU A 274 -7.05 -6.34 -8.37
N PHE A 275 -6.33 -7.13 -9.15
CA PHE A 275 -5.53 -8.24 -8.67
C PHE A 275 -4.39 -7.76 -7.76
N ALA A 276 -3.69 -6.69 -8.16
CA ALA A 276 -2.68 -6.06 -7.32
C ALA A 276 -3.27 -5.55 -6.00
N HIS A 277 -4.44 -4.91 -6.02
CA HIS A 277 -5.08 -4.45 -4.79
C HIS A 277 -5.54 -5.62 -3.89
N GLY A 278 -5.94 -6.75 -4.47
CA GLY A 278 -6.22 -7.98 -3.72
C GLY A 278 -5.03 -8.46 -2.88
N ALA A 279 -3.80 -8.32 -3.40
CA ALA A 279 -2.57 -8.59 -2.64
C ALA A 279 -2.34 -7.55 -1.53
N LEU A 280 -2.61 -6.26 -1.79
CA LEU A 280 -2.54 -5.20 -0.77
C LEU A 280 -3.54 -5.43 0.38
N LYS A 281 -4.75 -5.89 0.08
CA LYS A 281 -5.75 -6.27 1.08
C LYS A 281 -5.27 -7.47 1.92
N SER A 282 -4.60 -8.45 1.31
CA SER A 282 -3.99 -9.58 2.03
C SER A 282 -2.94 -9.09 3.03
N LEU A 283 -2.05 -8.18 2.60
CA LEU A 283 -1.09 -7.51 3.48
C LEU A 283 -1.79 -6.76 4.62
N ALA A 284 -2.84 -5.98 4.34
CA ALA A 284 -3.61 -5.26 5.35
C ALA A 284 -4.22 -6.20 6.41
N ALA A 285 -4.75 -7.36 6.00
CA ALA A 285 -5.26 -8.37 6.93
C ALA A 285 -4.15 -8.96 7.81
N GLY A 286 -2.96 -9.21 7.24
CA GLY A 286 -1.78 -9.63 7.99
C GLY A 286 -1.33 -8.60 9.03
N LEU A 287 -1.21 -7.33 8.63
CA LEU A 287 -0.85 -6.22 9.52
C LEU A 287 -1.88 -6.02 10.63
N MET A 288 -3.18 -6.13 10.32
CA MET A 288 -4.26 -6.09 11.30
C MET A 288 -4.06 -7.14 12.39
N LYS A 289 -3.72 -8.39 12.02
CA LYS A 289 -3.46 -9.46 12.99
C LYS A 289 -2.23 -9.14 13.85
N ILE A 290 -1.12 -8.75 13.22
CA ILE A 290 0.13 -8.43 13.91
C ILE A 290 -0.09 -7.29 14.94
N ALA A 291 -0.70 -6.18 14.53
CA ALA A 291 -0.98 -5.06 15.43
C ALA A 291 -1.95 -5.43 16.55
N ASN A 292 -2.94 -6.30 16.28
CA ASN A 292 -3.83 -6.83 17.31
C ASN A 292 -3.08 -7.65 18.36
N ASP A 293 -2.22 -8.56 17.93
CA ASP A 293 -1.42 -9.35 18.86
C ASP A 293 -0.53 -8.45 19.72
N VAL A 294 0.19 -7.51 19.10
CA VAL A 294 1.09 -6.61 19.83
C VAL A 294 0.34 -5.82 20.91
N ARG A 295 -0.82 -5.21 20.58
CA ARG A 295 -1.60 -4.46 21.59
C ARG A 295 -2.21 -5.33 22.69
N TRP A 296 -2.55 -6.58 22.39
CA TRP A 296 -3.05 -7.52 23.41
C TRP A 296 -1.92 -7.98 24.33
N LEU A 297 -0.77 -8.36 23.77
CA LEU A 297 0.41 -8.77 24.53
C LEU A 297 0.94 -7.63 25.40
N SER A 298 0.78 -6.37 24.96
CA SER A 298 1.15 -5.18 25.73
C SER A 298 0.04 -4.64 26.64
N SER A 299 -1.11 -5.32 26.75
CA SER A 299 -2.22 -4.85 27.59
C SER A 299 -1.83 -4.87 29.08
N GLY A 300 -2.09 -3.78 29.80
CA GLY A 300 -1.65 -3.65 31.19
C GLY A 300 -1.70 -2.20 31.70
N PRO A 301 -0.83 -1.80 32.64
CA PRO A 301 0.35 -2.55 33.11
C PRO A 301 0.07 -3.60 34.19
N ARG A 302 -1.11 -3.59 34.81
CA ARG A 302 -1.42 -4.49 35.96
C ARG A 302 -2.60 -5.44 35.74
N SER A 303 -3.53 -5.09 34.86
CA SER A 303 -4.82 -5.80 34.72
C SER A 303 -5.00 -6.40 33.32
N GLY A 304 -3.90 -6.73 32.63
CA GLY A 304 -3.90 -7.32 31.29
C GLY A 304 -2.93 -8.50 31.18
N LEU A 305 -2.51 -8.84 29.95
CA LEU A 305 -1.52 -9.88 29.71
C LEU A 305 -0.12 -9.42 30.15
N GLY A 306 0.32 -8.26 29.65
CA GLY A 306 1.58 -7.62 30.03
C GLY A 306 2.85 -8.41 29.69
N GLU A 307 2.80 -9.25 28.65
CA GLU A 307 3.94 -10.09 28.23
C GLU A 307 5.03 -9.29 27.53
N ILE A 308 4.68 -8.20 26.85
CA ILE A 308 5.64 -7.29 26.22
C ILE A 308 5.37 -5.85 26.65
N SER A 309 6.40 -5.00 26.56
CA SER A 309 6.26 -3.55 26.56
C SER A 309 6.54 -2.99 25.16
N ILE A 310 5.95 -1.83 24.90
CA ILE A 310 6.11 -1.06 23.66
C ILE A 310 6.55 0.37 24.02
N PRO A 311 7.21 1.09 23.10
CA PRO A 311 7.63 2.47 23.33
C PRO A 311 6.48 3.41 23.72
N GLU A 312 6.77 4.33 24.63
CA GLU A 312 5.86 5.41 25.04
C GLU A 312 6.15 6.64 24.17
N ASN A 313 5.30 6.92 23.18
CA ASN A 313 5.53 8.02 22.23
C ASN A 313 4.79 9.31 22.63
N GLU A 314 3.66 9.20 23.33
CA GLU A 314 2.85 10.32 23.78
C GLU A 314 2.07 10.01 25.07
N PRO A 315 1.62 11.03 25.82
CA PRO A 315 0.72 10.82 26.95
C PRO A 315 -0.59 10.14 26.50
N GLY A 316 -0.89 8.95 27.03
CA GLY A 316 -2.04 8.14 26.61
C GLY A 316 -3.40 8.57 27.17
N SER A 317 -3.45 9.59 28.02
CA SER A 317 -4.73 10.11 28.54
C SER A 317 -4.61 11.54 29.01
N SER A 318 -5.66 12.33 28.74
CA SER A 318 -5.82 13.68 29.28
C SER A 318 -6.11 13.72 30.78
N ILE A 319 -6.55 12.61 31.39
CA ILE A 319 -7.02 12.56 32.79
C ILE A 319 -6.30 11.51 33.66
N MET A 320 -5.64 10.52 33.05
CA MET A 320 -4.90 9.46 33.76
C MET A 320 -3.38 9.64 33.58
N PRO A 321 -2.69 10.34 34.50
CA PRO A 321 -1.23 10.47 34.45
C PRO A 321 -0.55 9.10 34.41
N GLY A 322 0.43 8.95 33.51
CA GLY A 322 1.22 7.71 33.36
C GLY A 322 0.55 6.59 32.55
N LYS A 323 -0.65 6.80 31.99
CA LYS A 323 -1.24 5.83 31.04
C LYS A 323 -0.58 5.96 29.67
N VAL A 324 -0.19 4.82 29.10
CA VAL A 324 0.36 4.71 27.74
C VAL A 324 -0.55 3.80 26.92
N ASN A 325 -0.88 4.22 25.70
CA ASN A 325 -1.75 3.45 24.80
C ASN A 325 -0.94 2.87 23.63
N PRO A 326 -1.38 1.75 23.04
CA PRO A 326 -0.77 1.17 21.84
C PRO A 326 -1.23 1.89 20.56
N THR A 327 -1.04 3.21 20.49
CA THR A 327 -1.57 4.09 19.42
C THR A 327 -1.08 3.73 18.02
N GLN A 328 0.16 3.26 17.89
CA GLN A 328 0.68 2.76 16.62
C GLN A 328 -0.07 1.49 16.15
N CYS A 329 -0.46 0.61 17.08
CA CYS A 329 -1.30 -0.54 16.75
C CYS A 329 -2.71 -0.08 16.32
N GLU A 330 -3.28 0.90 17.02
CA GLU A 330 -4.58 1.48 16.68
C GLU A 330 -4.57 2.05 15.26
N ALA A 331 -3.55 2.83 14.91
CA ALA A 331 -3.36 3.38 13.56
C ALA A 331 -3.28 2.29 12.47
N ILE A 332 -2.48 1.24 12.69
CA ILE A 332 -2.40 0.09 11.76
C ILE A 332 -3.77 -0.56 11.58
N THR A 333 -4.54 -0.77 12.66
CA THR A 333 -5.85 -1.41 12.54
C THR A 333 -6.87 -0.53 11.80
N MET A 334 -6.85 0.79 11.99
CA MET A 334 -7.72 1.70 11.25
C MET A 334 -7.37 1.76 9.76
N LEU A 335 -6.09 1.91 9.41
CA LEU A 335 -5.70 1.98 8.01
C LEU A 335 -5.93 0.64 7.29
N ALA A 336 -5.77 -0.50 7.97
CA ALA A 336 -6.07 -1.80 7.40
C ALA A 336 -7.57 -1.95 7.07
N ALA A 337 -8.46 -1.44 7.93
CA ALA A 337 -9.89 -1.38 7.63
C ALA A 337 -10.18 -0.47 6.42
N GLN A 338 -9.51 0.69 6.31
CA GLN A 338 -9.64 1.57 5.15
C GLN A 338 -9.20 0.91 3.86
N VAL A 339 -8.07 0.18 3.85
CA VAL A 339 -7.59 -0.58 2.68
C VAL A 339 -8.63 -1.62 2.25
N MET A 340 -9.29 -2.30 3.19
CA MET A 340 -10.38 -3.23 2.86
C MET A 340 -11.61 -2.52 2.28
N GLY A 341 -11.94 -1.32 2.76
CA GLY A 341 -13.00 -0.48 2.18
C GLY A 341 -12.66 -0.04 0.75
N ASN A 342 -11.43 0.37 0.51
CA ASN A 342 -10.91 0.73 -0.81
C ASN A 342 -10.99 -0.45 -1.79
N ASP A 343 -10.75 -1.67 -1.32
CA ASP A 343 -10.87 -2.90 -2.12
C ASP A 343 -12.29 -3.08 -2.68
N VAL A 344 -13.31 -2.81 -1.86
CA VAL A 344 -14.72 -2.88 -2.31
C VAL A 344 -14.97 -1.86 -3.43
N ALA A 345 -14.54 -0.61 -3.25
CA ALA A 345 -14.71 0.44 -4.25
C ALA A 345 -13.99 0.12 -5.57
N ILE A 346 -12.76 -0.42 -5.49
CA ILE A 346 -11.97 -0.82 -6.66
C ILE A 346 -12.63 -1.98 -7.42
N ASN A 347 -13.14 -2.99 -6.71
CA ASN A 347 -13.83 -4.11 -7.34
C ASN A 347 -15.12 -3.66 -8.06
N ILE A 348 -15.91 -2.78 -7.44
CA ILE A 348 -17.10 -2.20 -8.08
C ILE A 348 -16.70 -1.40 -9.33
N GLY A 349 -15.69 -0.54 -9.23
CA GLY A 349 -15.21 0.26 -10.36
C GLY A 349 -14.65 -0.59 -11.50
N GLY A 350 -13.88 -1.63 -11.18
CA GLY A 350 -13.34 -2.55 -12.17
C GLY A 350 -14.40 -3.37 -12.90
N ALA A 351 -15.47 -3.76 -12.22
CA ALA A 351 -16.59 -4.49 -12.81
C ALA A 351 -17.53 -3.62 -13.67
N SER A 352 -17.37 -2.30 -13.63
CA SER A 352 -18.25 -1.34 -14.31
C SER A 352 -17.75 -0.92 -15.70
N GLY A 353 -17.09 -1.84 -16.42
CA GLY A 353 -16.67 -1.63 -17.80
C GLY A 353 -17.84 -1.75 -18.79
N ASN A 354 -17.87 -0.90 -19.82
CA ASN A 354 -18.85 -0.98 -20.90
C ASN A 354 -18.16 -0.87 -22.26
N PHE A 355 -18.30 -1.91 -23.09
CA PHE A 355 -17.71 -1.96 -24.43
C PHE A 355 -16.21 -1.63 -24.41
N GLU A 356 -15.74 -0.66 -25.20
CA GLU A 356 -14.30 -0.38 -25.38
C GLU A 356 -13.63 0.40 -24.24
N LEU A 357 -14.36 0.85 -23.21
CA LEU A 357 -13.79 1.70 -22.17
C LEU A 357 -14.43 1.51 -20.78
N ASN A 358 -13.61 1.21 -19.76
CA ASN A 358 -14.02 1.39 -18.38
C ASN A 358 -13.88 2.86 -17.97
N VAL A 359 -14.95 3.46 -17.48
CA VAL A 359 -15.03 4.89 -17.09
C VAL A 359 -15.09 5.09 -15.57
N TYR A 360 -14.45 4.21 -14.81
CA TYR A 360 -14.25 4.34 -13.35
C TYR A 360 -12.77 4.58 -13.01
N LYS A 361 -11.97 5.03 -13.98
CA LYS A 361 -10.51 5.10 -13.88
C LYS A 361 -10.03 5.98 -12.71
N PRO A 362 -10.54 7.22 -12.51
CA PRO A 362 -10.16 8.04 -11.36
C PRO A 362 -10.44 7.39 -10.00
N LEU A 363 -11.62 6.77 -9.83
CA LEU A 363 -11.99 6.06 -8.60
C LEU A 363 -11.00 4.94 -8.30
N VAL A 364 -10.72 4.09 -9.30
CA VAL A 364 -9.83 2.93 -9.14
C VAL A 364 -8.44 3.38 -8.71
N ILE A 365 -7.83 4.33 -9.42
CA ILE A 365 -6.45 4.73 -9.12
C ILE A 365 -6.33 5.55 -7.84
N HIS A 366 -7.34 6.36 -7.50
CA HIS A 366 -7.36 7.10 -6.24
C HIS A 366 -7.31 6.15 -5.04
N ASN A 367 -8.21 5.15 -5.01
CA ASN A 367 -8.26 4.16 -3.94
C ASN A 367 -6.99 3.30 -3.90
N PHE A 368 -6.47 2.91 -5.07
CA PHE A 368 -5.24 2.11 -5.15
C PHE A 368 -4.04 2.86 -4.54
N LEU A 369 -3.82 4.10 -4.98
CA LEU A 369 -2.70 4.92 -4.49
C LEU A 369 -2.88 5.34 -3.03
N GLN A 370 -4.11 5.54 -2.54
CA GLN A 370 -4.36 5.77 -1.13
C GLN A 370 -3.98 4.54 -0.29
N SER A 371 -4.37 3.34 -0.73
CA SER A 371 -4.01 2.09 -0.04
C SER A 371 -2.49 1.87 0.01
N VAL A 372 -1.79 2.09 -1.12
CA VAL A 372 -0.33 1.99 -1.17
C VAL A 372 0.33 2.97 -0.19
N ARG A 373 -0.12 4.22 -0.14
CA ARG A 373 0.40 5.23 0.80
C ARG A 373 0.13 4.85 2.26
N LEU A 374 -1.11 4.49 2.59
CA LEU A 374 -1.51 4.08 3.95
C LEU A 374 -0.69 2.90 4.46
N LEU A 375 -0.48 1.88 3.63
CA LEU A 375 0.33 0.71 3.98
C LEU A 375 1.81 1.08 4.14
N THR A 376 2.34 1.88 3.22
CA THR A 376 3.75 2.31 3.26
C THR A 376 4.05 3.13 4.50
N ASP A 377 3.30 4.20 4.72
CA ASP A 377 3.49 5.12 5.85
C ASP A 377 3.17 4.42 7.18
N GLY A 378 2.11 3.61 7.19
CA GLY A 378 1.70 2.83 8.35
C GLY A 378 2.77 1.85 8.80
N MET A 379 3.31 1.04 7.89
CA MET A 379 4.39 0.10 8.21
C MET A 379 5.65 0.83 8.68
N ALA A 380 6.04 1.93 8.01
CA ALA A 380 7.21 2.71 8.41
C ALA A 380 7.06 3.35 9.80
N SER A 381 5.88 3.90 10.11
CA SER A 381 5.58 4.46 11.43
C SER A 381 5.55 3.38 12.50
N PHE A 382 4.86 2.27 12.25
CA PHE A 382 4.75 1.16 13.19
C PHE A 382 6.10 0.50 13.46
N ASP A 383 6.95 0.34 12.45
CA ASP A 383 8.31 -0.15 12.60
C ASP A 383 9.12 0.73 13.56
N LYS A 384 9.20 2.02 13.24
CA LYS A 384 10.02 3.00 13.96
C LYS A 384 9.53 3.27 15.38
N HIS A 385 8.22 3.37 15.57
CA HIS A 385 7.61 3.86 16.81
C HIS A 385 6.99 2.74 17.67
N CYS A 386 7.01 1.48 17.21
CA CYS A 386 6.49 0.36 17.97
C CYS A 386 7.37 -0.89 17.85
N ALA A 387 7.44 -1.51 16.67
CA ALA A 387 8.02 -2.84 16.48
C ALA A 387 9.50 -2.91 16.90
N ALA A 388 10.31 -1.91 16.51
CA ALA A 388 11.73 -1.85 16.86
C ALA A 388 11.99 -1.80 18.37
N GLY A 389 11.05 -1.20 19.11
CA GLY A 389 11.16 -1.00 20.56
C GLY A 389 10.44 -2.05 21.41
N ILE A 390 9.89 -3.11 20.82
CA ILE A 390 9.28 -4.21 21.59
C ILE A 390 10.32 -4.83 22.53
N GLN A 391 9.95 -4.97 23.80
CA GLN A 391 10.75 -5.63 24.84
C GLN A 391 9.91 -6.65 25.63
N PRO A 392 10.46 -7.83 25.96
CA PRO A 392 9.75 -8.85 26.73
C PRO A 392 9.74 -8.52 28.22
N ASN A 393 8.59 -8.67 28.87
CA ASN A 393 8.49 -8.67 30.33
C ASN A 393 8.77 -10.09 30.84
N ARG A 394 10.05 -10.43 31.01
CA ARG A 394 10.49 -11.80 31.33
C ARG A 394 9.86 -12.34 32.63
N GLU A 395 9.73 -11.52 33.66
CA GLU A 395 9.11 -11.92 34.93
C GLU A 395 7.64 -12.30 34.75
N ARG A 396 6.89 -11.45 34.04
CA ARG A 396 5.47 -11.71 33.76
C ARG A 396 5.27 -12.92 32.86
N ILE A 397 6.11 -13.08 31.83
CA ILE A 397 6.07 -14.24 30.95
C ILE A 397 6.31 -15.53 31.74
N ALA A 398 7.33 -15.56 32.60
CA ALA A 398 7.65 -16.71 33.44
C ALA A 398 6.49 -17.05 34.40
N GLU A 399 5.91 -16.04 35.06
CA GLU A 399 4.74 -16.22 35.93
C GLU A 399 3.56 -16.89 35.18
N LEU A 400 3.28 -16.45 33.95
CA LEU A 400 2.17 -16.99 33.17
C LEU A 400 2.43 -18.43 32.69
N VAL A 401 3.67 -18.77 32.37
CA VAL A 401 4.06 -20.15 32.05
C VAL A 401 3.88 -21.05 33.27
N ASP A 402 4.39 -20.63 34.44
CA ASP A 402 4.34 -21.44 35.67
C ASP A 402 2.91 -21.69 36.16
N ARG A 403 2.00 -20.75 35.90
CA ARG A 403 0.59 -20.84 36.31
C ARG A 403 -0.29 -21.66 35.37
N SER A 404 0.17 -21.94 34.16
CA SER A 404 -0.69 -22.59 33.17
C SER A 404 -0.92 -24.07 33.49
N LEU A 405 -2.18 -24.49 33.42
CA LEU A 405 -2.56 -25.88 33.58
C LEU A 405 -2.32 -26.73 32.31
N MET A 406 -1.96 -26.10 31.18
CA MET A 406 -1.77 -26.82 29.91
C MET A 406 -0.40 -27.47 29.77
N LEU A 407 0.54 -27.18 30.67
CA LEU A 407 1.81 -27.92 30.82
C LEU A 407 1.57 -29.41 31.08
N VAL A 408 0.38 -29.76 31.62
CA VAL A 408 -0.07 -31.15 31.82
C VAL A 408 -0.03 -31.98 30.53
N THR A 409 -0.09 -31.34 29.36
CA THR A 409 -0.04 -32.00 28.05
C THR A 409 1.26 -32.76 27.83
N ALA A 410 2.36 -32.33 28.47
CA ALA A 410 3.63 -33.05 28.48
C ALA A 410 3.52 -34.45 29.10
N LEU A 411 2.52 -34.69 29.97
CA LEU A 411 2.31 -35.99 30.62
C LEU A 411 1.58 -36.99 29.71
N ASN A 412 0.88 -36.54 28.66
CA ASN A 412 0.04 -37.40 27.82
C ASN A 412 0.78 -38.64 27.28
N PRO A 413 2.02 -38.54 26.73
CA PRO A 413 2.75 -39.70 26.23
C PRO A 413 3.16 -40.70 27.31
N HIS A 414 3.20 -40.27 28.59
CA HIS A 414 3.69 -41.08 29.71
C HIS A 414 2.57 -41.75 30.49
N ILE A 415 1.44 -41.06 30.69
CA ILE A 415 0.34 -41.54 31.55
C ILE A 415 -1.01 -41.63 30.84
N GLY A 416 -1.10 -41.20 29.58
CA GLY A 416 -2.33 -41.14 28.80
C GLY A 416 -3.18 -39.90 29.08
N TYR A 417 -4.01 -39.53 28.11
CA TYR A 417 -4.85 -38.33 28.14
C TYR A 417 -5.78 -38.27 29.37
N ASP A 418 -6.46 -39.38 29.69
CA ASP A 418 -7.48 -39.37 30.77
C ASP A 418 -6.88 -39.05 32.13
N LYS A 419 -5.69 -39.57 32.44
CA LYS A 419 -5.00 -39.27 33.70
C LYS A 419 -4.50 -37.83 33.74
N ALA A 420 -3.93 -37.33 32.64
CA ALA A 420 -3.52 -35.93 32.52
C ALA A 420 -4.72 -34.97 32.68
N ALA A 421 -5.87 -35.29 32.07
CA ALA A 421 -7.09 -34.51 32.21
C ALA A 421 -7.62 -34.48 33.65
N GLN A 422 -7.51 -35.59 34.39
CA GLN A 422 -7.86 -35.63 35.82
C GLN A 422 -6.95 -34.75 36.67
N ILE A 423 -5.64 -34.73 36.39
CA ILE A 423 -4.68 -33.84 37.06
C ILE A 423 -5.07 -32.38 36.86
N ALA A 424 -5.32 -31.96 35.60
CA ALA A 424 -5.70 -30.58 35.30
C ALA A 424 -7.03 -30.18 35.94
N LYS A 425 -8.04 -31.07 35.91
CA LYS A 425 -9.35 -30.84 36.55
C LYS A 425 -9.21 -30.67 38.07
N LYS A 426 -8.38 -31.50 38.72
CA LYS A 426 -8.10 -31.40 40.15
C LYS A 426 -7.40 -30.08 40.47
N ALA A 427 -6.33 -29.75 39.73
CA ALA A 427 -5.58 -28.51 39.90
C ALA A 427 -6.48 -27.28 39.82
N HIS A 428 -7.33 -27.21 38.79
CA HIS A 428 -8.27 -26.12 38.63
C HIS A 428 -9.32 -26.05 39.75
N LYS A 429 -9.94 -27.18 40.10
CA LYS A 429 -11.01 -27.24 41.10
C LYS A 429 -10.51 -26.86 42.50
N GLU A 430 -9.28 -27.23 42.83
CA GLU A 430 -8.71 -27.08 44.18
C GLU A 430 -7.74 -25.90 44.29
N GLY A 431 -7.45 -25.19 43.20
CA GLY A 431 -6.49 -24.08 43.18
C GLY A 431 -5.03 -24.50 43.41
N LEU A 432 -4.70 -25.75 43.05
CA LEU A 432 -3.37 -26.33 43.22
C LEU A 432 -2.54 -26.16 41.95
N SER A 433 -1.22 -26.24 42.07
CA SER A 433 -0.33 -26.43 40.93
C SER A 433 -0.55 -27.80 40.28
N LEU A 434 -0.11 -27.94 39.03
CA LEU A 434 -0.09 -29.23 38.34
C LEU A 434 0.73 -30.27 39.08
N LYS A 435 1.89 -29.87 39.64
CA LYS A 435 2.77 -30.75 40.40
C LYS A 435 2.07 -31.30 41.64
N GLU A 436 1.47 -30.44 42.45
CA GLU A 436 0.73 -30.85 43.64
C GLU A 436 -0.42 -31.80 43.30
N SER A 437 -1.18 -31.50 42.24
CA SER A 437 -2.30 -32.33 41.80
C SER A 437 -1.86 -33.69 41.27
N ALA A 438 -0.75 -33.73 40.52
CA ALA A 438 -0.21 -34.95 39.94
C ALA A 438 0.35 -35.89 41.01
N LEU A 439 1.03 -35.34 42.03
CA LEU A 439 1.50 -36.09 43.20
C LEU A 439 0.34 -36.58 44.06
N ALA A 440 -0.66 -35.74 44.31
CA ALA A 440 -1.83 -36.10 45.13
C ALA A 440 -2.67 -37.23 44.52
N LEU A 441 -2.73 -37.32 43.18
CA LEU A 441 -3.41 -38.42 42.48
C LEU A 441 -2.54 -39.69 42.34
N GLY A 442 -1.25 -39.62 42.67
CA GLY A 442 -0.32 -40.75 42.59
C GLY A 442 -0.04 -41.23 41.16
N TYR A 443 -0.30 -40.40 40.15
CA TYR A 443 -0.09 -40.76 38.73
C TYR A 443 1.34 -40.57 38.26
N VAL A 444 2.11 -39.72 38.95
CA VAL A 444 3.53 -39.48 38.68
C VAL A 444 4.28 -39.26 40.00
N THR A 445 5.58 -39.54 40.00
CA THR A 445 6.50 -39.15 41.07
C THR A 445 7.04 -37.74 40.85
N GLU A 446 7.67 -37.16 41.88
CA GLU A 446 8.29 -35.83 41.77
C GLU A 446 9.41 -35.80 40.73
N ALA A 447 10.25 -36.84 40.68
CA ALA A 447 11.32 -36.96 39.70
C ALA A 447 10.77 -37.03 38.27
N GLN A 448 9.73 -37.84 38.04
CA GLN A 448 9.07 -37.94 36.73
C GLN A 448 8.43 -36.62 36.31
N PHE A 449 7.77 -35.90 37.22
CA PHE A 449 7.17 -34.61 36.88
C PHE A 449 8.25 -33.59 36.49
N ALA A 450 9.34 -33.51 37.25
CA ALA A 450 10.46 -32.60 36.95
C ALA A 450 11.18 -32.95 35.64
N GLU A 451 11.28 -34.23 35.31
CA GLU A 451 11.88 -34.70 34.05
C GLU A 451 10.98 -34.44 32.83
N TRP A 452 9.67 -34.68 32.95
CA TRP A 452 8.75 -34.65 31.81
C TRP A 452 8.16 -33.27 31.55
N VAL A 453 7.93 -32.47 32.59
CA VAL A 453 7.28 -31.15 32.47
C VAL A 453 8.34 -30.06 32.47
N VAL A 454 9.04 -29.93 31.35
CA VAL A 454 10.06 -28.90 31.11
C VAL A 454 9.59 -27.96 30.01
N PRO A 455 9.10 -26.74 30.33
CA PRO A 455 8.49 -25.84 29.34
C PRO A 455 9.38 -25.58 28.11
N GLY A 456 10.69 -25.41 28.30
CA GLY A 456 11.64 -25.25 27.19
C GLY A 456 11.62 -26.43 26.21
N SER A 457 11.62 -27.66 26.71
CA SER A 457 11.56 -28.88 25.89
C SER A 457 10.22 -29.05 25.17
N MET A 458 9.13 -28.44 25.66
CA MET A 458 7.81 -28.47 25.01
C MET A 458 7.74 -27.58 23.77
N THR A 459 8.65 -26.61 23.61
CA THR A 459 8.66 -25.69 22.46
C THR A 459 9.31 -26.27 21.21
N ASN A 460 10.12 -27.34 21.36
CA ASN A 460 11.04 -27.85 20.33
C ASN A 460 11.96 -26.78 19.71
N ALA A 461 12.23 -25.66 20.39
CA ALA A 461 13.20 -24.67 19.95
C ALA A 461 14.60 -25.33 19.79
N GLY A 462 15.19 -25.25 18.60
CA GLY A 462 16.51 -25.83 18.30
C GLY A 462 16.51 -27.25 17.69
N LYS A 463 15.33 -27.83 17.42
CA LYS A 463 15.16 -28.87 16.39
C LYS A 463 14.66 -28.23 15.10
#